data_AF-A0A7W5G1B3-F1
#
_entry.id   AF-A0A7W5G1B3-F1
#
_cell.length_a   1.000
_cell.length_b   1.000
_cell.length_c   1.000
_cell.angle_alpha   90.00
_cell.angle_beta   90.00
_cell.angle_gamma   90.00
#
_symmetry.space_group_name_H-M   'P 1'
#
loop_
_entity.id
_entity.type
_entity.pdbx_description
1 polymer ?
#
loop_
_entity_poly.entity_id
_entity_poly.type
_entity_poly.pdbx_seq_one_letter_code
_entity_poly.pdbx_strand_id
1 'polypeptide(L)'
;MADDVIAAKDTIKEGADTAVERVKEVVSEQTTFAARQVGGIATALEKVGAELEASDQPEVGRYARQIGRSVQSVARQMKDKNIGEIAALAEEFGRKQPLAFLGIAALAGLSASRFLTASAKRSPTQTTRRTLPATPTGSSGGYTNG
;
A
#
# COMPACT_ATOMS: atom_id res chain seq x y z
N MET A 1 -17.16 6.38 30.23
CA MET A 1 -17.32 5.52 29.03
C MET A 1 -17.88 6.30 27.84
N ALA A 2 -18.97 7.07 27.95
CA ALA A 2 -19.42 7.91 26.83
C ALA A 2 -18.45 9.07 26.53
N ASP A 3 -17.85 9.68 27.56
CA ASP A 3 -16.90 10.79 27.42
C ASP A 3 -15.59 10.41 26.72
N ASP A 4 -15.03 9.23 27.02
CA ASP A 4 -13.80 8.73 26.37
C ASP A 4 -14.00 8.48 24.87
N VAL A 5 -15.20 8.04 24.49
CA VAL A 5 -15.57 7.76 23.10
C VAL A 5 -15.73 9.07 22.31
N ILE A 6 -16.23 10.14 22.95
CA ILE A 6 -16.35 11.46 22.32
C ILE A 6 -14.96 12.07 22.14
N ALA A 7 -14.12 12.05 23.17
CA ALA A 7 -12.75 12.56 23.08
C ALA A 7 -11.91 11.80 22.03
N ALA A 8 -12.08 10.48 21.93
CA ALA A 8 -11.45 9.68 20.89
C ALA A 8 -11.96 10.02 19.49
N LYS A 9 -13.26 10.31 19.33
CA LYS A 9 -13.83 10.73 18.03
C LYS A 9 -13.27 12.09 17.59
N ASP A 10 -13.13 13.03 18.51
CA ASP A 10 -12.64 14.38 18.21
C ASP A 10 -11.17 14.36 17.78
N THR A 11 -10.32 13.64 18.51
CA THR A 11 -8.90 13.46 18.14
C THR A 11 -8.73 12.74 16.80
N ILE A 12 -9.57 11.74 16.50
CA ILE A 12 -9.57 11.08 15.19
C ILE A 12 -9.99 12.04 14.08
N LYS A 13 -11.00 12.88 14.32
CA LYS A 13 -11.54 13.80 13.32
C LYS A 13 -10.55 14.90 12.96
N GLU A 14 -9.96 15.54 13.95
CA GLU A 14 -9.01 16.65 13.76
C GLU A 14 -7.72 16.18 13.04
N GLY A 15 -7.23 14.99 13.41
CA GLY A 15 -6.09 14.35 12.72
C GLY A 15 -6.42 13.90 11.30
N ALA A 16 -7.64 13.42 11.07
CA ALA A 16 -8.10 13.00 9.74
C ALA A 16 -8.22 14.20 8.79
N ASP A 17 -8.79 15.32 9.22
CA ASP A 17 -8.99 16.50 8.37
C ASP A 17 -7.63 17.05 7.87
N THR A 18 -6.65 17.16 8.77
CA THR A 18 -5.29 17.59 8.42
C THR A 18 -4.58 16.60 7.48
N ALA A 19 -4.72 15.29 7.73
CA ALA A 19 -4.12 14.26 6.89
C ALA A 19 -4.73 14.24 5.48
N VAL A 20 -6.05 14.41 5.38
CA VAL A 20 -6.79 14.44 4.11
C VAL A 20 -6.34 15.61 3.24
N GLU A 21 -6.18 16.81 3.81
CA GLU A 21 -5.69 17.97 3.05
C GLU A 21 -4.31 17.73 2.44
N ARG A 22 -3.37 17.18 3.23
CA ARG A 22 -2.01 16.87 2.77
C ARG A 22 -2.01 15.79 1.69
N VAL A 23 -2.83 14.75 1.86
CA VAL A 23 -2.96 13.67 0.87
C VAL A 23 -3.58 14.19 -0.43
N LYS A 24 -4.55 15.09 -0.35
CA LYS A 24 -5.21 15.68 -1.52
C LYS A 24 -4.21 16.41 -2.42
N GLU A 25 -3.31 17.18 -1.83
CA GLU A 25 -2.29 17.93 -2.57
C GLU A 25 -1.32 17.00 -3.31
N VAL A 26 -0.85 15.94 -2.65
CA VAL A 26 0.15 15.01 -3.22
C VAL A 26 -0.45 14.03 -4.25
N VAL A 27 -1.68 13.59 -4.05
CA VAL A 27 -2.28 12.52 -4.87
C VAL A 27 -3.04 13.05 -6.08
N SER A 28 -3.49 14.30 -6.08
CA SER A 28 -4.26 14.89 -7.19
C SER A 28 -3.50 14.84 -8.52
N GLU A 29 -2.16 14.85 -8.51
CA GLU A 29 -1.33 14.78 -9.72
C GLU A 29 -1.14 13.35 -10.25
N GLN A 30 -1.35 12.33 -9.41
CA GLN A 30 -1.00 10.94 -9.73
C GLN A 30 -2.21 10.03 -9.96
N THR A 31 -3.44 10.56 -9.91
CA THR A 31 -4.66 9.75 -10.07
C THR A 31 -4.70 9.01 -11.41
N THR A 32 -4.29 9.64 -12.51
CA THR A 32 -4.20 9.00 -13.84
C THR A 32 -3.21 7.84 -13.87
N PHE A 33 -2.11 7.91 -13.11
CA PHE A 33 -1.17 6.80 -13.00
C PHE A 33 -1.77 5.65 -12.19
N ALA A 34 -2.38 5.94 -11.04
CA ALA A 34 -3.07 4.95 -10.23
C ALA A 34 -4.19 4.24 -11.01
N ALA A 35 -5.02 5.00 -11.73
CA ALA A 35 -6.09 4.47 -12.57
C ALA A 35 -5.58 3.47 -13.62
N ARG A 36 -4.42 3.75 -14.24
CA ARG A 36 -3.79 2.81 -15.19
C ARG A 36 -3.36 1.51 -14.53
N GLN A 37 -2.76 1.58 -13.34
CA GLN A 37 -2.34 0.37 -12.62
C GLN A 37 -3.54 -0.48 -12.15
N VAL A 38 -4.59 0.17 -11.63
CA VAL A 38 -5.83 -0.52 -11.27
C VAL A 38 -6.47 -1.16 -12.50
N GLY A 39 -6.50 -0.47 -13.64
CA GLY A 39 -7.00 -1.02 -14.91
C GLY A 39 -6.18 -2.21 -15.42
N GLY A 40 -4.86 -2.19 -15.23
CA GLY A 40 -3.99 -3.34 -15.54
C GLY A 40 -4.35 -4.58 -14.72
N ILE A 41 -4.57 -4.41 -13.41
CA ILE A 41 -4.99 -5.49 -12.51
C ILE A 41 -6.39 -6.00 -12.89
N ALA A 42 -7.32 -5.10 -13.18
CA ALA A 42 -8.67 -5.43 -13.62
C ALA A 42 -8.66 -6.29 -14.90
N THR A 43 -7.82 -5.90 -15.86
CA THR A 43 -7.63 -6.65 -17.12
C THR A 43 -7.05 -8.05 -16.85
N ALA A 44 -6.10 -8.17 -15.93
CA ALA A 44 -5.54 -9.46 -15.55
C ALA A 44 -6.60 -10.37 -14.90
N LEU A 45 -7.40 -9.84 -13.97
CA LEU A 45 -8.49 -10.57 -13.33
C LEU A 45 -9.57 -11.00 -14.33
N GLU A 46 -9.91 -10.14 -15.29
CA GLU A 46 -10.86 -10.48 -16.35
C GLU A 46 -10.35 -11.62 -17.23
N LYS A 47 -9.07 -11.57 -17.62
CA LYS A 47 -8.43 -12.64 -18.41
C LYS A 47 -8.37 -13.96 -17.65
N VAL A 48 -7.93 -13.94 -16.39
CA VAL A 48 -7.90 -15.12 -15.52
C VAL A 48 -9.31 -15.67 -15.32
N GLY A 49 -10.29 -14.79 -15.11
CA GLY A 49 -11.69 -15.19 -14.98
C GLY A 49 -12.24 -15.83 -16.25
N ALA A 50 -11.93 -15.28 -17.43
CA ALA A 50 -12.31 -15.86 -18.71
C ALA A 50 -11.68 -17.25 -18.94
N GLU A 51 -10.41 -17.41 -18.57
CA GLU A 51 -9.70 -18.70 -18.65
C GLU A 51 -10.33 -19.74 -17.73
N LEU A 52 -10.57 -19.38 -16.46
CA LEU A 52 -11.21 -20.25 -15.48
C LEU A 52 -12.66 -20.58 -15.84
N GLU A 53 -13.37 -19.63 -16.46
CA GLU A 53 -14.75 -19.81 -16.92
C GLU A 53 -14.83 -20.85 -18.05
N ALA A 54 -13.82 -20.87 -18.93
CA ALA A 54 -13.69 -21.84 -20.02
C ALA A 54 -13.07 -23.18 -19.60
N SER A 55 -12.54 -23.27 -18.38
CA SER A 55 -11.88 -24.46 -17.81
C SER A 55 -12.79 -25.19 -16.80
N ASP A 56 -12.21 -25.99 -15.91
CA ASP A 56 -12.93 -26.81 -14.92
C ASP A 56 -13.60 -26.03 -13.77
N GLN A 57 -13.43 -24.70 -13.72
CA GLN A 57 -13.92 -23.85 -12.61
C GLN A 57 -14.85 -22.72 -13.11
N PRO A 58 -15.97 -23.05 -13.78
CA PRO A 58 -16.82 -22.06 -14.44
C PRO A 58 -17.40 -21.01 -13.49
N GLU A 59 -17.78 -21.42 -12.26
CA GLU A 59 -18.33 -20.49 -11.27
C GLU A 59 -17.28 -19.50 -10.77
N VAL A 60 -16.09 -20.00 -10.42
CA VAL A 60 -14.96 -19.16 -9.97
C VAL A 60 -14.55 -18.19 -11.08
N GLY A 61 -14.51 -18.67 -12.33
CA GLY A 61 -14.20 -17.85 -13.49
C GLY A 61 -15.19 -16.70 -13.69
N ARG A 62 -16.50 -16.98 -13.60
CA ARG A 62 -17.54 -15.94 -13.68
C ARG A 62 -17.38 -14.87 -12.61
N TYR A 63 -17.09 -15.26 -11.36
CA TYR A 63 -16.85 -14.33 -10.27
C TYR A 63 -15.60 -13.48 -10.52
N ALA A 64 -14.46 -14.09 -10.85
CA ALA A 64 -13.22 -13.38 -11.13
C ALA A 64 -13.39 -12.40 -12.30
N ARG A 65 -14.10 -12.82 -13.35
CA ARG A 65 -14.41 -11.98 -14.52
C ARG A 65 -15.31 -10.81 -14.15
N GLN A 66 -16.33 -11.04 -13.34
CA GLN A 66 -17.21 -9.98 -12.85
C GLN A 66 -16.46 -8.98 -11.98
N ILE A 67 -15.58 -9.44 -11.09
CA ILE A 67 -14.72 -8.57 -10.28
C ILE A 67 -13.82 -7.73 -11.19
N GLY A 68 -13.15 -8.35 -12.17
CA GLY A 68 -12.32 -7.65 -13.15
C GLY A 68 -13.08 -6.52 -13.85
N ARG A 69 -14.29 -6.79 -14.36
CA ARG A 69 -15.14 -5.76 -14.99
C ARG A 69 -15.53 -4.63 -14.05
N SER A 70 -15.90 -4.96 -12.80
CA SER A 70 -16.25 -3.96 -11.79
C SER A 70 -15.06 -3.06 -11.45
N VAL A 71 -13.88 -3.64 -11.26
CA VAL A 71 -12.64 -2.90 -10.98
C VAL A 71 -12.23 -2.05 -12.20
N GLN A 72 -12.43 -2.54 -13.42
CA GLN A 72 -12.18 -1.78 -14.65
C GLN A 72 -13.09 -0.54 -14.74
N SER A 73 -14.36 -0.67 -14.37
CA SER A 73 -15.28 0.47 -14.31
C SER A 73 -14.79 1.53 -13.32
N VAL A 74 -14.34 1.11 -12.14
CA VAL A 74 -13.78 2.02 -11.13
C VAL A 74 -12.51 2.70 -11.66
N ALA A 75 -11.58 1.96 -12.28
CA ALA A 75 -10.36 2.50 -12.87
C ALA A 75 -10.67 3.58 -13.93
N ARG A 76 -11.68 3.34 -14.78
CA ARG A 76 -12.14 4.32 -15.78
C ARG A 76 -12.71 5.57 -15.12
N GLN A 77 -13.53 5.41 -14.08
CA GLN A 77 -14.09 6.54 -13.35
C GLN A 77 -13.02 7.35 -12.61
N MET A 78 -11.95 6.71 -12.12
CA MET A 78 -10.85 7.40 -11.42
C MET A 78 -10.01 8.28 -12.33
N LYS A 79 -9.83 7.92 -13.60
CA LYS A 79 -8.89 8.59 -14.51
C LYS A 79 -9.14 10.10 -14.64
N ASP A 80 -10.41 10.50 -14.60
CA ASP A 80 -10.82 11.90 -14.81
C ASP A 80 -11.35 12.55 -13.50
N LYS A 81 -11.11 11.93 -12.34
CA LYS A 81 -11.63 12.36 -11.04
C LYS A 81 -10.54 12.82 -10.10
N ASN A 82 -10.87 13.83 -9.30
CA ASN A 82 -10.01 14.27 -8.20
C ASN A 82 -10.23 13.38 -6.96
N ILE A 83 -9.31 13.45 -5.99
CA ILE A 83 -9.38 12.63 -4.77
C ILE A 83 -10.69 12.78 -4.01
N GLY A 84 -11.28 13.99 -4.00
CA GLY A 84 -12.53 14.28 -3.30
C GLY A 84 -13.72 13.58 -3.94
N GLU A 85 -13.72 13.47 -5.27
CA GLU A 85 -14.75 12.72 -5.99
C GLU A 85 -14.58 11.22 -5.79
N ILE A 86 -13.35 10.72 -5.70
CA ILE A 86 -13.07 9.33 -5.38
C ILE A 86 -13.53 9.00 -3.96
N ALA A 87 -13.32 9.91 -3.00
CA ALA A 87 -13.81 9.78 -1.64
C ALA A 87 -15.34 9.71 -1.60
N ALA A 88 -16.04 10.55 -2.38
CA ALA A 88 -17.49 10.50 -2.51
C ALA A 88 -17.99 9.16 -3.08
N LEU A 89 -17.29 8.59 -4.08
CA LEU A 89 -17.59 7.25 -4.60
C LEU A 89 -17.40 6.17 -3.53
N ALA A 90 -16.35 6.27 -2.71
CA ALA A 90 -16.08 5.34 -1.62
C ALA A 90 -17.15 5.43 -0.52
N GLU A 91 -17.61 6.65 -0.19
CA GLU A 91 -18.72 6.87 0.75
C GLU A 91 -20.01 6.23 0.24
N GLU A 92 -20.36 6.47 -1.02
CA GLU A 92 -21.57 5.89 -1.62
C GLU A 92 -21.49 4.36 -1.68
N PHE A 93 -20.31 3.80 -1.99
CA PHE A 93 -20.08 2.36 -1.93
C PHE A 93 -20.25 1.82 -0.50
N GLY A 94 -19.66 2.48 0.49
CA GLY A 94 -19.78 2.09 1.90
C GLY A 94 -21.22 2.09 2.40
N ARG A 95 -22.03 3.05 1.94
CA ARG A 95 -23.47 3.10 2.23
C ARG A 95 -24.27 1.97 1.57
N LYS A 96 -23.91 1.58 0.34
CA LYS A 96 -24.58 0.49 -0.40
C LYS A 96 -24.16 -0.90 0.06
N GLN A 97 -22.89 -1.08 0.42
CA GLN A 97 -22.29 -2.37 0.75
C GLN A 97 -21.39 -2.25 1.98
N PRO A 98 -21.96 -2.07 3.18
CA PRO A 98 -21.18 -1.84 4.40
C PRO A 98 -20.21 -2.99 4.72
N LEU A 99 -20.63 -4.25 4.53
CA LEU A 99 -19.76 -5.42 4.77
C LEU A 99 -18.55 -5.46 3.83
N ALA A 100 -18.74 -5.16 2.54
CA ALA A 100 -17.65 -5.14 1.58
C ALA A 100 -16.66 -4.02 1.90
N PHE A 101 -17.16 -2.84 2.26
CA PHE A 101 -16.34 -1.71 2.67
C PHE A 101 -15.50 -2.03 3.90
N LEU A 102 -16.09 -2.62 4.95
CA LEU A 102 -15.36 -3.04 6.15
C LEU A 102 -14.29 -4.08 5.83
N GLY A 103 -14.58 -5.05 4.95
CA GLY A 103 -13.60 -6.05 4.52
C GLY A 103 -12.40 -5.42 3.81
N ILE A 104 -12.65 -4.52 2.86
CA ILE A 104 -11.60 -3.78 2.14
C ILE A 104 -10.81 -2.89 3.11
N ALA A 105 -11.48 -2.17 4.01
CA ALA A 105 -10.83 -1.30 4.98
C ALA A 105 -9.94 -2.08 5.95
N ALA A 106 -10.38 -3.24 6.43
CA ALA A 106 -9.58 -4.12 7.29
C ALA A 106 -8.33 -4.62 6.56
N LEU A 107 -8.47 -5.09 5.31
CA LEU A 107 -7.33 -5.53 4.49
C LEU A 107 -6.35 -4.38 4.22
N ALA A 108 -6.86 -3.19 3.90
CA ALA A 108 -6.05 -2.00 3.70
C ALA A 108 -5.31 -1.60 4.96
N GLY A 109 -5.97 -1.58 6.13
CA GLY A 109 -5.37 -1.27 7.41
C GLY A 109 -4.27 -2.26 7.82
N LEU A 110 -4.52 -3.57 7.66
CA LEU A 110 -3.52 -4.60 7.93
C LEU A 110 -2.32 -4.49 6.97
N SER A 111 -2.59 -4.23 5.69
CA SER A 111 -1.53 -4.04 4.68
C SER A 111 -0.70 -2.79 4.97
N ALA A 112 -1.34 -1.69 5.33
CA ALA A 112 -0.68 -0.45 5.74
C ALA A 112 0.19 -0.69 6.99
N SER A 113 -0.34 -1.38 8.00
CA SER A 113 0.43 -1.78 9.20
C SER A 113 1.67 -2.58 8.81
N ARG A 114 1.53 -3.58 7.93
CA ARG A 114 2.66 -4.38 7.44
C ARG A 114 3.67 -3.54 6.67
N PHE A 115 3.23 -2.60 5.84
CA PHE A 115 4.12 -1.69 5.12
C PHE A 115 4.90 -0.78 6.06
N LEU A 116 4.22 -0.17 7.05
CA LEU A 116 4.87 0.66 8.06
C LEU A 116 5.91 -0.14 8.87
N THR A 117 5.57 -1.34 9.33
CA THR A 117 6.51 -2.24 10.03
C THR A 117 7.67 -2.66 9.13
N ALA A 118 7.41 -3.02 7.87
CA ALA A 118 8.43 -3.43 6.92
C ALA A 118 9.37 -2.26 6.54
N SER A 119 8.82 -1.05 6.41
CA SER A 119 9.58 0.16 6.12
C SER A 119 10.47 0.56 7.30
N ALA A 120 9.98 0.44 8.53
CA ALA A 120 10.78 0.67 9.73
C ALA A 120 11.93 -0.34 9.88
N LYS A 121 11.76 -1.57 9.38
CA LYS A 121 12.81 -2.59 9.37
C LYS A 121 13.87 -2.39 8.28
N ARG A 122 13.62 -1.48 7.33
CA ARG A 122 14.61 -0.97 6.36
C ARG A 122 15.28 0.32 6.85
N SER A 123 15.49 0.48 8.15
CA SER A 123 16.52 1.41 8.61
C SER A 123 17.88 0.89 8.11
N PRO A 124 18.61 1.65 7.28
CA PRO A 124 19.95 1.28 6.90
C PRO A 124 20.81 1.42 8.15
N THR A 125 21.13 0.30 8.80
CA THR A 125 22.38 0.20 9.56
C THR A 125 23.51 0.27 8.54
N GLN A 126 23.81 1.49 8.12
CA GLN A 126 24.98 1.84 7.35
C GLN A 126 26.17 1.76 8.31
N THR A 127 27.05 0.80 8.05
CA THR A 127 28.50 0.94 8.21
C THR A 127 29.02 1.19 9.64
N THR A 128 29.24 0.12 10.40
CA THR A 128 30.52 0.01 11.14
C THR A 128 31.51 -0.73 10.24
N ARG A 129 32.07 0.07 9.34
CA ARG A 129 33.43 0.02 8.79
C ARG A 129 34.21 -1.29 9.01
N ARG A 130 34.27 -2.09 7.94
CA ARG A 130 35.42 -2.94 7.63
C ARG A 130 36.63 -2.02 7.38
N THR A 131 37.49 -1.85 8.37
CA THR A 131 38.87 -1.38 8.18
C THR A 131 39.81 -2.46 8.68
N LEU A 132 40.24 -3.31 7.75
CA LEU A 132 41.53 -3.97 7.83
C LEU A 132 42.54 -3.04 7.15
N PRO A 133 43.58 -2.56 7.86
CA PRO A 133 44.84 -2.22 7.24
C PRO A 133 45.87 -3.29 7.60
N ALA A 134 46.28 -4.06 6.60
CA ALA A 134 47.57 -4.75 6.64
C ALA A 134 48.67 -3.70 6.44
N THR A 135 49.69 -3.71 7.30
CA THR A 135 50.98 -3.07 7.01
C THR A 135 52.12 -3.99 7.48
N PRO A 136 52.92 -4.57 6.57
CA PRO A 136 54.17 -5.22 6.93
C PRO A 136 55.23 -4.15 7.16
N THR A 137 55.89 -4.15 8.33
CA THR A 137 57.06 -3.30 8.57
C THR A 137 58.16 -4.15 9.18
N GLY A 138 59.20 -4.41 8.38
CA GLY A 138 60.46 -4.98 8.83
C GLY A 138 61.43 -3.90 9.35
N SER A 139 62.56 -4.38 9.87
CA SER A 139 63.72 -3.62 10.42
C SER A 139 63.54 -3.22 11.91
N SER A 140 64.42 -3.48 12.88
CA SER A 140 65.85 -3.83 12.89
C SER A 140 66.35 -4.10 14.34
N GLY A 141 67.29 -5.04 14.50
CA GLY A 141 68.31 -5.10 15.59
C GLY A 141 67.84 -5.66 16.95
N GLY A 142 68.60 -6.44 17.70
CA GLY A 142 69.99 -6.85 17.64
C GLY A 142 70.30 -7.76 18.85
N TYR A 143 71.33 -8.59 18.67
CA TYR A 143 71.85 -9.65 19.53
C TYR A 143 72.01 -9.33 21.02
N THR A 144 71.50 -10.20 21.91
CA THR A 144 72.19 -10.59 23.16
C THR A 144 71.77 -12.02 23.56
N ASN A 145 72.74 -12.92 23.70
CA ASN A 145 72.69 -14.09 24.59
C ASN A 145 74.14 -14.39 24.93
N GLY A 146 74.48 -14.14 26.20
CA GLY A 146 75.68 -14.65 26.86
C GLY A 146 75.26 -15.74 27.84
#